data_AF-A0A933DQR3-F1
#
_entry.id   AF-A0A933DQR3-F1
#
_cell.length_a   1.000
_cell.length_b   1.000
_cell.length_c   1.000
_cell.angle_alpha   90.00
_cell.angle_beta   90.00
_cell.angle_gamma   90.00
#
_symmetry.space_group_name_H-M   'P 1'
#
loop_
_entity.id
_entity.type
_entity.pdbx_description
1 polymer ?
#
loop_
_entity_poly.entity_id
_entity_poly.type
_entity_poly.pdbx_seq_one_letter_code
_entity_poly.pdbx_strand_id
1 'polypeptide(L)'
;MIESVMVTKHSEEHKETALAVLLRGTRFRSEVAEYAAAHGVNKDEAEKTVFVQRIQALRKEIRYEGFFSQKLEHMPRFEGALKEVLDEKERQRMIADAGDATVCRSLTLPELTPKEYQSMKKRMSGASHHVILDAAENARMIPALLERFAQDPRLAAPENLRALLATHRDLSADLGRALLAMDTIMRHEMNADAQLNFERTMKEALETTAQSIADFFWRAPRDWFVAVKKSGSASALETAGGVFIETGKFIGREVRAVLRITGAGLKGLMVYLAKSVVEGEQKQKGKGGGKKEKKEK
;
A
#
# COMPACT_ATOMS: atom_id res chain seq x y z
N MET A 1 -25.96 26.44 -16.66
CA MET A 1 -25.00 26.24 -17.78
C MET A 1 -23.51 26.40 -17.37
N ILE A 2 -23.15 26.40 -16.08
CA ILE A 2 -21.74 26.61 -15.64
C ILE A 2 -21.10 25.30 -15.10
N GLU A 3 -21.89 24.32 -14.65
CA GLU A 3 -21.38 23.05 -14.09
C GLU A 3 -20.82 22.08 -15.15
N SER A 4 -21.24 22.19 -16.42
CA SER A 4 -20.76 21.31 -17.50
C SER A 4 -19.33 21.61 -17.96
N VAL A 5 -18.79 22.79 -17.66
CA VAL A 5 -17.45 23.23 -18.12
C VAL A 5 -16.37 22.93 -17.08
N MET A 6 -16.72 22.87 -15.79
CA MET A 6 -15.77 22.52 -14.73
C MET A 6 -15.50 21.00 -14.68
N VAL A 7 -16.50 20.17 -14.96
CA VAL A 7 -16.35 18.70 -14.99
C VAL A 7 -15.46 18.25 -16.17
N THR A 8 -15.53 18.96 -17.30
CA THR A 8 -14.72 18.65 -18.48
C THR A 8 -13.26 19.10 -18.33
N LYS A 9 -12.99 20.25 -17.71
CA LYS A 9 -11.62 20.71 -17.43
C LYS A 9 -10.86 19.79 -16.45
N HIS A 10 -11.50 19.37 -15.36
CA HIS A 10 -10.85 18.42 -14.44
C HIS A 10 -10.64 17.04 -15.08
N SER A 11 -11.55 16.60 -15.95
CA SER A 11 -11.37 15.34 -16.68
C SER A 11 -10.19 15.35 -17.65
N GLU A 12 -9.95 16.48 -18.35
CA GLU A 12 -8.81 16.63 -19.26
C GLU A 12 -7.48 16.76 -18.51
N GLU A 13 -7.42 17.52 -17.41
CA GLU A 13 -6.21 17.59 -16.56
C GLU A 13 -5.83 16.23 -15.96
N HIS A 14 -6.81 15.44 -15.50
CA HIS A 14 -6.54 14.09 -15.00
C HIS A 14 -6.07 13.13 -16.11
N LYS A 15 -6.57 13.29 -17.34
CA LYS A 15 -6.12 12.50 -18.50
C LYS A 15 -4.72 12.88 -18.94
N GLU A 16 -4.39 14.18 -19.03
CA GLU A 16 -3.04 14.64 -19.34
C GLU A 16 -2.03 14.23 -18.26
N THR A 17 -2.43 14.28 -16.99
CA THR A 17 -1.58 13.81 -15.89
C THR A 17 -1.39 12.30 -15.94
N ALA A 18 -2.44 11.51 -16.22
CA ALA A 18 -2.35 10.07 -16.40
C ALA A 18 -1.52 9.67 -17.63
N LEU A 19 -1.68 10.36 -18.76
CA LEU A 19 -0.85 10.19 -19.95
C LEU A 19 0.60 10.59 -19.70
N ALA A 20 0.87 11.69 -18.97
CA ALA A 20 2.21 12.08 -18.58
C ALA A 20 2.87 11.06 -17.64
N VAL A 21 2.11 10.48 -16.70
CA VAL A 21 2.58 9.40 -15.82
C VAL A 21 2.85 8.10 -16.60
N LEU A 22 1.99 7.74 -17.56
CA LEU A 22 2.18 6.61 -18.46
C LEU A 22 3.34 6.82 -19.45
N LEU A 23 3.53 8.04 -19.95
CA LEU A 23 4.60 8.41 -20.88
C LEU A 23 5.97 8.52 -20.20
N ARG A 24 6.01 8.85 -18.89
CA ARG A 24 7.26 8.85 -18.10
C ARG A 24 7.86 7.45 -17.96
N GLY A 25 7.05 6.38 -18.01
CA GLY A 25 7.55 5.00 -17.99
C GLY A 25 8.09 4.48 -19.33
N THR A 26 7.73 5.10 -20.46
CA THR A 26 7.80 4.46 -21.81
C THR A 26 8.86 5.03 -22.76
N ARG A 27 9.71 5.96 -22.30
CA ARG A 27 10.80 6.52 -23.11
C ARG A 27 12.08 5.68 -23.12
N PHE A 28 12.05 4.46 -22.62
CA PHE A 28 13.26 3.65 -22.50
C PHE A 28 13.89 3.38 -23.87
N ARG A 29 13.11 2.97 -24.88
CA ARG A 29 13.63 2.75 -26.24
C ARG A 29 14.24 4.00 -26.89
N SER A 30 13.61 5.16 -26.69
CA SER A 30 14.13 6.41 -27.24
C SER A 30 15.42 6.82 -26.55
N GLU A 31 15.50 6.70 -25.22
CA GLU A 31 16.73 6.98 -24.46
C GLU A 31 17.87 6.03 -24.88
N VAL A 32 17.57 4.75 -25.11
CA VAL A 32 18.55 3.78 -25.60
C VAL A 32 19.04 4.15 -27.00
N ALA A 33 18.14 4.56 -27.90
CA ALA A 33 18.51 4.98 -29.25
C ALA A 33 19.33 6.27 -29.25
N GLU A 34 18.94 7.26 -28.44
CA GLU A 34 19.68 8.51 -28.23
C GLU A 34 21.08 8.25 -27.67
N TYR A 35 21.19 7.39 -26.65
CA TYR A 35 22.48 7.01 -26.06
C TYR A 35 23.37 6.29 -27.07
N ALA A 36 22.83 5.32 -27.81
CA ALA A 36 23.58 4.59 -28.84
C ALA A 36 24.11 5.54 -29.93
N ALA A 37 23.27 6.48 -30.39
CA ALA A 37 23.65 7.46 -31.39
C ALA A 37 24.69 8.47 -30.88
N ALA A 38 24.54 8.95 -29.64
CA ALA A 38 25.42 9.95 -29.05
C ALA A 38 26.82 9.39 -28.70
N HIS A 39 26.89 8.11 -28.31
CA HIS A 39 28.13 7.48 -27.82
C HIS A 39 28.75 6.47 -28.79
N GLY A 40 28.10 6.19 -29.93
CA GLY A 40 28.61 5.26 -30.94
C GLY A 40 28.67 3.80 -30.47
N VAL A 41 27.86 3.43 -29.49
CA VAL A 41 27.79 2.07 -28.94
C VAL A 41 26.67 1.26 -29.58
N ASN A 42 26.75 -0.07 -29.48
CA ASN A 42 25.66 -0.91 -29.94
C ASN A 42 24.42 -0.79 -29.03
N LYS A 43 23.27 -1.24 -29.53
CA LYS A 43 21.98 -1.13 -28.82
C LYS A 43 21.96 -1.86 -27.48
N ASP A 44 22.59 -3.04 -27.39
CA ASP A 44 22.56 -3.87 -26.19
C ASP A 44 23.40 -3.25 -25.04
N GLU A 45 24.52 -2.63 -25.40
CA GLU A 45 25.37 -1.86 -24.49
C GLU A 45 24.68 -0.58 -24.03
N ALA A 46 24.01 0.13 -24.96
CA ALA A 46 23.19 1.29 -24.62
C ALA A 46 22.04 0.90 -23.68
N GLU A 47 21.34 -0.20 -23.94
CA GLU A 47 20.24 -0.72 -23.11
C GLU A 47 20.69 -0.98 -21.67
N LYS A 48 21.77 -1.74 -21.50
CA LYS A 48 22.37 -1.97 -20.18
C LYS A 48 22.73 -0.67 -19.48
N THR A 49 23.36 0.24 -20.19
CA THR A 49 23.84 1.49 -19.61
C THR A 49 22.68 2.37 -19.14
N VAL A 50 21.67 2.59 -19.98
CA VAL A 50 20.47 3.37 -19.62
C VAL A 50 19.69 2.70 -18.49
N PHE A 51 19.60 1.37 -18.48
CA PHE A 51 18.97 0.63 -17.39
C PHE A 51 19.69 0.84 -16.06
N VAL A 52 21.02 0.73 -16.06
CA VAL A 52 21.86 0.98 -14.87
C VAL A 52 21.76 2.43 -14.41
N GLN A 53 21.71 3.40 -15.32
CA GLN A 53 21.50 4.81 -14.99
C GLN A 53 20.16 5.04 -14.28
N ARG A 54 19.08 4.38 -14.72
CA ARG A 54 17.77 4.44 -14.05
C ARG A 54 17.81 3.82 -12.64
N ILE A 55 18.53 2.71 -12.46
CA ILE A 55 18.77 2.13 -11.13
C ILE A 55 19.53 3.11 -10.23
N GLN A 56 20.59 3.74 -10.74
CA GLN A 56 21.38 4.70 -9.97
C GLN A 56 20.56 5.95 -9.61
N ALA A 57 19.73 6.44 -10.52
CA ALA A 57 18.82 7.55 -10.28
C ALA A 57 17.81 7.24 -9.17
N LEU A 58 17.13 6.09 -9.25
CA LEU A 58 16.22 5.62 -8.20
C LEU A 58 16.93 5.45 -6.86
N ARG A 59 18.13 4.87 -6.85
CA ARG A 59 18.95 4.72 -5.64
C ARG A 59 19.26 6.07 -5.00
N LYS A 60 19.70 7.05 -5.79
CA LYS A 60 20.03 8.38 -5.30
C LYS A 60 18.81 9.07 -4.69
N GLU A 61 17.66 8.92 -5.33
CA GLU A 61 16.39 9.44 -4.84
C GLU A 61 15.99 8.82 -3.50
N ILE A 62 16.00 7.49 -3.39
CA ILE A 62 15.70 6.78 -2.13
C ILE A 62 16.64 7.22 -1.01
N ARG A 63 17.93 7.43 -1.30
CA ARG A 63 18.91 7.92 -0.30
C ARG A 63 18.62 9.36 0.14
N TYR A 64 18.23 10.22 -0.79
CA TYR A 64 17.96 11.63 -0.52
C TYR A 64 16.66 11.81 0.28
N GLU A 65 15.59 11.16 -0.18
CA GLU A 65 14.29 11.16 0.50
C GLU A 65 14.36 10.42 1.85
N GLY A 66 15.27 9.46 1.98
CA GLY A 66 15.44 8.65 3.18
C GLY A 66 14.34 7.61 3.38
N PHE A 67 13.54 7.35 2.33
CA PHE A 67 12.50 6.32 2.32
C PHE A 67 12.19 5.85 0.90
N PHE A 68 11.52 4.69 0.80
CA PHE A 68 10.96 4.18 -0.45
C PHE A 68 9.47 4.54 -0.57
N SER A 69 9.02 5.01 -1.75
CA SER A 69 7.61 5.28 -2.05
C SER A 69 7.31 5.10 -3.55
N GLN A 70 6.07 4.75 -3.88
CA GLN A 70 5.60 4.75 -5.28
C GLN A 70 5.58 6.16 -5.90
N LYS A 71 5.58 7.21 -5.08
CA LYS A 71 5.55 8.61 -5.53
C LYS A 71 6.92 9.14 -5.94
N LEU A 72 7.98 8.33 -5.80
CA LEU A 72 9.32 8.69 -6.25
C LEU A 72 9.32 8.92 -7.77
N GLU A 73 9.94 10.01 -8.20
CA GLU A 73 10.01 10.45 -9.59
C GLU A 73 10.62 9.38 -10.50
N HIS A 74 11.68 8.70 -10.04
CA HIS A 74 12.39 7.71 -10.85
C HIS A 74 11.77 6.31 -10.78
N MET A 75 10.81 6.05 -9.89
CA MET A 75 10.21 4.73 -9.75
C MET A 75 9.43 4.29 -11.01
N PRO A 76 8.54 5.11 -11.60
CA PRO A 76 7.87 4.74 -12.86
C PRO A 76 8.83 4.51 -14.03
N ARG A 77 9.95 5.25 -14.08
CA ARG A 77 10.99 5.07 -15.11
C ARG A 77 11.69 3.73 -14.93
N PHE A 78 12.06 3.38 -13.71
CA PHE A 78 12.66 2.09 -13.41
C PHE A 78 11.71 0.93 -13.78
N GLU A 79 10.45 0.98 -13.34
CA GLU A 79 9.47 -0.05 -13.67
C GLU A 79 9.22 -0.19 -15.18
N GLY A 80 9.16 0.93 -15.89
CA GLY A 80 9.00 0.94 -17.33
C GLY A 80 10.16 0.26 -18.05
N ALA A 81 11.40 0.58 -17.66
CA ALA A 81 12.58 -0.09 -18.20
C ALA A 81 12.58 -1.59 -17.88
N LEU A 82 12.22 -1.97 -16.64
CA LEU A 82 12.12 -3.37 -16.23
C LEU A 82 11.10 -4.14 -17.07
N LYS A 83 9.95 -3.53 -17.39
CA LYS A 83 8.90 -4.13 -18.23
C LYS A 83 9.29 -4.25 -19.69
N GLU A 84 10.20 -3.40 -20.16
CA GLU A 84 10.70 -3.46 -21.54
C GLU A 84 11.83 -4.46 -21.72
N VAL A 85 12.76 -4.55 -20.77
CA VAL A 85 13.91 -5.48 -20.82
C VAL A 85 13.48 -6.91 -20.52
N LEU A 86 12.59 -7.08 -19.53
CA LEU A 86 12.21 -8.38 -18.99
C LEU A 86 10.71 -8.61 -19.16
N ASP A 87 10.33 -9.82 -19.55
CA ASP A 87 8.93 -10.21 -19.57
C ASP A 87 8.42 -10.56 -18.15
N GLU A 88 7.10 -10.74 -18.02
CA GLU A 88 6.51 -11.09 -16.73
C GLU A 88 7.03 -12.42 -16.19
N LYS A 89 7.28 -13.42 -17.05
CA LYS A 89 7.77 -14.73 -16.61
C LYS A 89 9.18 -14.62 -16.04
N GLU A 90 10.02 -13.78 -16.62
CA GLU A 90 11.38 -13.52 -16.16
C GLU A 90 11.37 -12.79 -14.83
N ARG A 91 10.56 -11.74 -14.67
CA ARG A 91 10.41 -11.07 -13.37
C ARG A 91 9.96 -12.02 -12.27
N GLN A 92 8.99 -12.88 -12.55
CA GLN A 92 8.54 -13.89 -11.60
C GLN A 92 9.63 -14.92 -11.27
N ARG A 93 10.46 -15.29 -12.25
CA ARG A 93 11.63 -16.16 -12.01
C ARG A 93 12.65 -15.50 -11.11
N MET A 94 12.97 -14.22 -11.32
CA MET A 94 13.90 -13.49 -10.46
C MET A 94 13.40 -13.40 -9.02
N ILE A 95 12.09 -13.18 -8.84
CA ILE A 95 11.42 -13.19 -7.54
C ILE A 95 11.52 -14.57 -6.88
N ALA A 96 11.35 -15.64 -7.65
CA ALA A 96 11.52 -17.01 -7.14
C ALA A 96 12.99 -17.29 -6.76
N ASP A 97 13.96 -16.87 -7.58
CA ASP A 97 15.39 -17.00 -7.32
C ASP A 97 15.81 -16.23 -6.05
N ALA A 98 15.18 -15.09 -5.76
CA ALA A 98 15.40 -14.33 -4.53
C ALA A 98 14.98 -15.09 -3.25
N GLY A 99 14.02 -16.01 -3.37
CA GLY A 99 13.60 -16.90 -2.28
C GLY A 99 14.50 -18.12 -2.08
N ASP A 100 15.41 -18.39 -3.02
CA ASP A 100 16.35 -19.52 -2.95
C ASP A 100 17.64 -19.08 -2.24
N ALA A 101 17.83 -19.58 -1.01
CA ALA A 101 19.01 -19.27 -0.19
C ALA A 101 20.34 -19.76 -0.80
N THR A 102 20.31 -20.68 -1.76
CA THR A 102 21.51 -21.14 -2.47
C THR A 102 21.95 -20.21 -3.60
N VAL A 103 21.05 -19.33 -4.05
CA VAL A 103 21.26 -18.40 -5.17
C VAL A 103 21.41 -16.97 -4.67
N CYS A 104 20.59 -16.57 -3.70
CA CYS A 104 20.61 -15.20 -3.19
C CYS A 104 21.87 -14.94 -2.35
N ARG A 105 22.67 -13.97 -2.76
CA ARG A 105 23.89 -13.58 -2.06
C ARG A 105 23.55 -12.95 -0.71
N SER A 106 24.31 -13.31 0.32
CA SER A 106 24.19 -12.67 1.63
C SER A 106 24.39 -11.15 1.50
N LEU A 107 23.59 -10.40 2.24
CA LEU A 107 23.67 -8.95 2.31
C LEU A 107 23.81 -8.56 3.77
N THR A 108 24.97 -8.05 4.14
CA THR A 108 25.19 -7.49 5.47
C THR A 108 24.73 -6.05 5.46
N LEU A 109 23.71 -5.76 6.26
CA LEU A 109 23.25 -4.39 6.52
C LEU A 109 23.61 -4.03 7.97
N PRO A 110 23.85 -2.75 8.28
CA PRO A 110 24.05 -2.30 9.66
C PRO A 110 22.80 -2.59 10.52
N GLU A 111 22.80 -2.27 11.81
CA GLU A 111 21.57 -2.35 12.61
C GLU A 111 20.58 -1.23 12.24
N LEU A 112 19.28 -1.50 12.35
CA LEU A 112 18.25 -0.51 12.03
C LEU A 112 18.34 0.65 13.03
N THR A 113 18.46 1.87 12.53
CA THR A 113 18.55 3.04 13.41
C THR A 113 17.18 3.41 13.97
N PRO A 114 17.10 4.00 15.17
CA PRO A 114 15.84 4.51 15.72
C PRO A 114 15.16 5.53 14.80
N LYS A 115 15.93 6.34 14.07
CA LYS A 115 15.40 7.36 13.15
C LYS A 115 14.67 6.72 11.97
N GLU A 116 15.25 5.68 11.37
CA GLU A 116 14.63 4.93 10.26
C GLU A 116 13.33 4.27 10.72
N TYR A 117 13.35 3.62 11.89
CA TYR A 117 12.15 3.01 12.47
C TYR A 117 11.05 4.05 12.73
N GLN A 118 11.37 5.18 13.35
CA GLN A 118 10.38 6.23 13.65
C GLN A 118 9.83 6.89 12.38
N SER A 119 10.65 7.04 11.35
CA SER A 119 10.19 7.52 10.03
C SER A 119 9.12 6.58 9.46
N MET A 120 9.39 5.27 9.47
CA MET A 120 8.44 4.29 8.95
C MET A 120 7.19 4.19 9.82
N LYS A 121 7.32 4.26 11.15
CA LYS A 121 6.19 4.29 12.09
C LYS A 121 5.23 5.46 11.81
N LYS A 122 5.75 6.64 11.47
CA LYS A 122 4.93 7.81 11.15
C LYS A 122 4.15 7.62 9.85
N ARG A 123 4.77 7.03 8.83
CA ARG A 123 4.12 6.76 7.53
C ARG A 123 3.06 5.68 7.64
N MET A 124 3.34 4.65 8.42
CA MET A 124 2.48 3.49 8.59
C MET A 124 1.74 3.57 9.93
N SER A 125 1.17 4.73 10.23
CA SER A 125 0.43 4.93 11.48
C SER A 125 -0.72 3.94 11.55
N GLY A 126 -0.84 3.22 12.67
CA GLY A 126 -1.84 2.15 12.84
C GLY A 126 -1.37 0.75 12.43
N ALA A 127 -0.23 0.63 11.75
CA ALA A 127 0.38 -0.67 11.48
C ALA A 127 1.01 -1.28 12.75
N SER A 128 1.12 -2.60 12.76
CA SER A 128 1.76 -3.36 13.85
C SER A 128 3.27 -3.07 13.92
N HIS A 129 3.87 -3.30 15.09
CA HIS A 129 5.31 -3.14 15.28
C HIS A 129 6.14 -3.98 14.28
N HIS A 130 5.72 -5.22 14.02
CA HIS A 130 6.43 -6.12 13.09
C HIS A 130 6.36 -5.65 11.64
N VAL A 131 5.23 -5.09 11.19
CA VAL A 131 5.09 -4.52 9.83
C VAL A 131 6.01 -3.32 9.67
N ILE A 132 6.06 -2.44 10.67
CA ILE A 132 6.92 -1.24 10.63
C ILE A 132 8.40 -1.65 10.57
N LEU A 133 8.80 -2.65 11.36
CA LEU A 133 10.17 -3.15 11.40
C LEU A 133 10.55 -3.78 10.05
N ASP A 134 9.72 -4.67 9.51
CA ASP A 134 9.92 -5.30 8.20
C ASP A 134 9.99 -4.25 7.07
N ALA A 135 9.10 -3.27 7.05
CA ALA A 135 9.13 -2.19 6.06
C ALA A 135 10.41 -1.33 6.17
N ALA A 136 10.88 -1.05 7.39
CA ALA A 136 12.10 -0.27 7.61
C ALA A 136 13.36 -1.05 7.19
N GLU A 137 13.43 -2.35 7.48
CA GLU A 137 14.52 -3.22 7.03
C GLU A 137 14.55 -3.33 5.49
N ASN A 138 13.38 -3.52 4.86
CA ASN A 138 13.25 -3.54 3.41
C ASN A 138 13.66 -2.20 2.78
N ALA A 139 13.25 -1.07 3.36
CA ALA A 139 13.57 0.26 2.84
C ALA A 139 15.08 0.51 2.78
N ARG A 140 15.83 -0.04 3.73
CA ARG A 140 17.30 0.02 3.74
C ARG A 140 17.95 -1.01 2.83
N MET A 141 17.35 -2.19 2.70
CA MET A 141 17.84 -3.26 1.84
C MET A 141 17.80 -2.86 0.36
N ILE A 142 16.73 -2.19 -0.09
CA ILE A 142 16.54 -1.78 -1.49
C ILE A 142 17.74 -1.00 -2.05
N PRO A 143 18.16 0.16 -1.50
CA PRO A 143 19.26 0.93 -2.08
C PRO A 143 20.59 0.17 -2.04
N ALA A 144 20.79 -0.75 -1.10
CA ALA A 144 21.99 -1.58 -1.02
C ALA A 144 22.02 -2.65 -2.13
N LEU A 145 20.89 -3.31 -2.39
CA LEU A 145 20.73 -4.27 -3.49
C LEU A 145 20.87 -3.59 -4.86
N LEU A 146 20.24 -2.41 -5.02
CA LEU A 146 20.38 -1.62 -6.24
C LEU A 146 21.81 -1.13 -6.47
N GLU A 147 22.55 -0.76 -5.41
CA GLU A 147 23.98 -0.43 -5.51
C GLU A 147 24.80 -1.63 -5.93
N ARG A 148 24.61 -2.77 -5.25
CA ARG A 148 25.30 -4.02 -5.55
C ARG A 148 25.08 -4.47 -6.99
N PHE A 149 23.85 -4.35 -7.48
CA PHE A 149 23.52 -4.61 -8.87
C PHE A 149 24.27 -3.66 -9.80
N ALA A 150 24.11 -2.34 -9.62
CA ALA A 150 24.66 -1.32 -10.51
C ALA A 150 26.21 -1.26 -10.53
N GLN A 151 26.87 -1.83 -9.53
CA GLN A 151 28.33 -1.94 -9.44
C GLN A 151 28.87 -3.32 -9.79
N ASP A 152 28.01 -4.27 -10.17
CA ASP A 152 28.45 -5.63 -10.49
C ASP A 152 29.30 -5.60 -11.79
N PRO A 153 30.56 -6.08 -11.76
CA PRO A 153 31.47 -5.99 -12.92
C PRO A 153 30.96 -6.79 -14.12
N ARG A 154 30.08 -7.78 -13.91
CA ARG A 154 29.47 -8.56 -14.99
C ARG A 154 28.57 -7.72 -15.90
N LEU A 155 28.09 -6.57 -15.44
CA LEU A 155 27.32 -5.65 -16.29
C LEU A 155 28.12 -5.05 -17.44
N ALA A 156 29.46 -5.07 -17.35
CA ALA A 156 30.35 -4.63 -18.43
C ALA A 156 30.57 -5.70 -19.51
N ALA A 157 30.10 -6.93 -19.29
CA ALA A 157 30.23 -8.02 -20.25
C ALA A 157 29.41 -7.73 -21.52
N PRO A 158 29.79 -8.23 -22.70
CA PRO A 158 29.17 -7.86 -23.98
C PRO A 158 27.73 -8.36 -24.14
N GLU A 159 27.30 -9.37 -23.40
CA GLU A 159 25.96 -9.96 -23.46
C GLU A 159 24.88 -8.91 -23.17
N ASN A 160 23.72 -9.00 -23.83
CA ASN A 160 22.59 -8.14 -23.48
C ASN A 160 22.10 -8.41 -22.05
N LEU A 161 21.42 -7.43 -21.46
CA LEU A 161 21.00 -7.45 -20.06
C LEU A 161 20.16 -8.69 -19.73
N ARG A 162 19.23 -9.05 -20.62
CA ARG A 162 18.35 -10.21 -20.46
C ARG A 162 19.13 -11.52 -20.40
N ALA A 163 20.06 -11.73 -21.33
CA ALA A 163 20.91 -12.92 -21.35
C ALA A 163 21.80 -12.98 -20.11
N LEU A 164 22.37 -11.85 -19.69
CA LEU A 164 23.22 -11.76 -18.49
C LEU A 164 22.46 -12.16 -17.21
N LEU A 165 21.21 -11.70 -17.06
CA LEU A 165 20.38 -12.08 -15.91
C LEU A 165 19.95 -13.55 -15.95
N ALA A 166 19.81 -14.13 -17.15
CA ALA A 166 19.50 -15.54 -17.31
C ALA A 166 20.70 -16.45 -16.97
N THR A 167 21.93 -16.03 -17.27
CA THR A 167 23.15 -16.81 -16.99
C THR A 167 23.64 -16.62 -15.55
N HIS A 168 23.45 -15.45 -14.96
CA HIS A 168 23.88 -15.12 -13.60
C HIS A 168 22.69 -15.03 -12.64
N ARG A 169 22.25 -16.20 -12.16
CA ARG A 169 21.09 -16.32 -11.26
C ARG A 169 21.22 -15.53 -9.96
N ASP A 170 22.44 -15.34 -9.44
CA ASP A 170 22.70 -14.56 -8.24
C ASP A 170 22.47 -13.04 -8.45
N LEU A 171 22.86 -12.52 -9.62
CA LEU A 171 22.59 -11.13 -10.00
C LEU A 171 21.09 -10.90 -10.24
N SER A 172 20.44 -11.86 -10.89
CA SER A 172 18.99 -11.93 -11.03
C SER A 172 18.27 -11.93 -9.67
N ALA A 173 18.72 -12.76 -8.73
CA ALA A 173 18.15 -12.86 -7.39
C ALA A 173 18.29 -11.56 -6.58
N ASP A 174 19.39 -10.82 -6.74
CA ASP A 174 19.57 -9.53 -6.05
C ASP A 174 18.54 -8.49 -6.50
N LEU A 175 18.35 -8.38 -7.81
CA LEU A 175 17.33 -7.49 -8.37
C LEU A 175 15.92 -7.99 -8.02
N GLY A 176 15.68 -9.30 -8.07
CA GLY A 176 14.43 -9.93 -7.61
C GLY A 176 14.12 -9.64 -6.14
N ARG A 177 15.13 -9.68 -5.27
CA ARG A 177 14.98 -9.36 -3.85
C ARG A 177 14.68 -7.89 -3.60
N ALA A 178 15.27 -6.99 -4.41
CA ALA A 178 14.92 -5.57 -4.36
C ALA A 178 13.45 -5.35 -4.75
N LEU A 179 12.98 -6.02 -5.81
CA LEU A 179 11.58 -5.94 -6.24
C LEU A 179 10.61 -6.49 -5.19
N LEU A 180 10.93 -7.63 -4.57
CA LEU A 180 10.15 -8.19 -3.47
C LEU A 180 10.06 -7.22 -2.27
N ALA A 181 11.18 -6.59 -1.92
CA ALA A 181 11.22 -5.62 -0.83
C ALA A 181 10.38 -4.37 -1.15
N MET A 182 10.47 -3.85 -2.38
CA MET A 182 9.66 -2.74 -2.86
C MET A 182 8.16 -3.06 -2.79
N ASP A 183 7.75 -4.21 -3.31
CA ASP A 183 6.36 -4.67 -3.30
C ASP A 183 5.83 -4.91 -1.87
N THR A 184 6.69 -5.41 -0.98
CA THR A 184 6.34 -5.64 0.43
C THR A 184 6.06 -4.33 1.15
N ILE A 185 6.91 -3.31 0.99
CA ILE A 185 6.67 -1.96 1.53
C ILE A 185 5.36 -1.39 0.97
N MET A 186 5.15 -1.51 -0.34
CA MET A 186 3.92 -1.02 -0.99
C MET A 186 2.66 -1.67 -0.42
N ARG A 187 2.65 -3.00 -0.27
CA ARG A 187 1.52 -3.74 0.31
C ARG A 187 1.26 -3.30 1.75
N HIS A 188 2.31 -3.15 2.54
CA HIS A 188 2.17 -2.70 3.92
C HIS A 188 1.62 -1.27 4.00
N GLU A 189 2.09 -0.35 3.15
CA GLU A 189 1.59 1.04 3.07
C GLU A 189 0.12 1.08 2.67
N MET A 190 -0.27 0.34 1.63
CA MET A 190 -1.67 0.25 1.20
C MET A 190 -2.59 -0.28 2.31
N ASN A 191 -2.13 -1.28 3.06
CA ASN A 191 -2.89 -1.86 4.17
C ASN A 191 -3.02 -0.87 5.33
N ALA A 192 -1.94 -0.15 5.66
CA ALA A 192 -1.97 0.88 6.70
C ALA A 192 -2.93 2.02 6.33
N ASP A 193 -2.88 2.49 5.08
CA ASP A 193 -3.78 3.53 4.57
C ASP A 193 -5.25 3.07 4.58
N ALA A 194 -5.52 1.82 4.18
CA ALA A 194 -6.85 1.24 4.24
C ALA A 194 -7.39 1.18 5.67
N GLN A 195 -6.54 0.78 6.63
CA GLN A 195 -6.91 0.71 8.04
C GLN A 195 -7.18 2.10 8.62
N LEU A 196 -6.35 3.10 8.32
CA LEU A 196 -6.57 4.48 8.75
C LEU A 196 -7.88 5.05 8.18
N ASN A 197 -8.16 4.79 6.90
CA ASN A 197 -9.42 5.22 6.28
C ASN A 197 -10.64 4.53 6.92
N PHE A 198 -10.51 3.25 7.27
CA PHE A 198 -11.54 2.53 8.01
C PHE A 198 -11.76 3.13 9.40
N GLU A 199 -10.70 3.39 10.16
CA GLU A 199 -10.77 4.00 11.49
C GLU A 199 -11.43 5.39 11.44
N ARG A 200 -11.07 6.22 10.44
CA ARG A 200 -11.69 7.53 10.22
C ARG A 200 -13.18 7.40 9.90
N THR A 201 -13.54 6.55 8.94
CA THR A 201 -14.93 6.31 8.54
C THR A 201 -15.75 5.77 9.71
N MET A 202 -15.17 4.89 10.53
CA MET A 202 -15.82 4.37 11.73
C MET A 202 -16.04 5.45 12.78
N LYS A 203 -15.07 6.32 13.01
CA LYS A 203 -15.21 7.43 13.93
C LYS A 203 -16.33 8.38 13.48
N GLU A 204 -16.37 8.74 12.20
CA GLU A 204 -17.42 9.56 11.60
C GLU A 204 -18.79 8.87 11.70
N ALA A 205 -18.87 7.56 11.45
CA ALA A 205 -20.11 6.80 11.59
C ALA A 205 -20.61 6.74 13.04
N LEU A 206 -19.71 6.58 14.01
CA LEU A 206 -20.05 6.61 15.43
C LEU A 206 -20.52 8.00 15.87
N GLU A 207 -19.84 9.07 15.43
CA GLU A 207 -20.24 10.46 15.70
C GLU A 207 -21.60 10.77 15.07
N THR A 208 -21.83 10.36 13.82
CA THR A 208 -23.12 10.54 13.13
C THR A 208 -24.24 9.73 13.80
N THR A 209 -23.95 8.51 14.23
CA THR A 209 -24.92 7.67 14.95
C THR A 209 -25.23 8.27 16.32
N ALA A 210 -24.23 8.74 17.07
CA ALA A 210 -24.43 9.42 18.34
C ALA A 210 -25.25 10.71 18.17
N GLN A 211 -24.97 11.49 17.12
CA GLN A 211 -25.71 12.70 16.77
C GLN A 211 -27.16 12.38 16.38
N SER A 212 -27.38 11.35 15.56
CA SER A 212 -28.73 10.91 15.17
C SER A 212 -29.54 10.39 16.37
N ILE A 213 -28.89 9.63 17.27
CA ILE A 213 -29.48 9.22 18.56
C ILE A 213 -29.82 10.45 19.40
N ALA A 214 -28.91 11.42 19.54
CA ALA A 214 -29.17 12.64 20.29
C ALA A 214 -30.31 13.47 19.67
N ASP A 215 -30.37 13.58 18.35
CA ASP A 215 -31.41 14.32 17.64
C ASP A 215 -32.78 13.64 17.78
N PHE A 216 -32.84 12.32 17.61
CA PHE A 216 -34.07 11.54 17.69
C PHE A 216 -34.61 11.41 19.12
N PHE A 217 -33.73 11.29 20.12
CA PHE A 217 -34.13 11.00 21.50
C PHE A 217 -34.12 12.21 22.43
N TRP A 218 -33.45 13.30 22.07
CA TRP A 218 -33.40 14.50 22.92
C TRP A 218 -34.00 15.73 22.24
N ARG A 219 -33.66 16.02 20.98
CA ARG A 219 -34.19 17.19 20.27
C ARG A 219 -35.64 17.00 19.85
N ALA A 220 -35.98 15.93 19.14
CA ALA A 220 -37.36 15.73 18.66
C ALA A 220 -38.40 15.69 19.80
N PRO A 221 -38.16 14.99 20.94
CA PRO A 221 -39.09 15.02 22.06
C PRO A 221 -39.12 16.39 22.76
N ARG A 222 -37.98 17.07 22.89
CA ARG A 222 -37.91 18.41 23.49
C ARG A 222 -38.67 19.44 22.65
N ASP A 223 -38.50 19.41 21.34
CA ASP A 223 -39.18 20.34 20.42
C ASP A 223 -40.70 20.10 20.42
N TRP A 224 -41.12 18.84 20.49
CA TRP A 224 -42.53 18.48 20.71
C TRP A 224 -43.04 18.99 22.06
N PHE A 225 -42.29 18.82 23.15
CA PHE A 225 -42.67 19.33 24.47
C PHE A 225 -42.76 20.86 24.51
N VAL A 226 -41.83 21.56 23.86
CA VAL A 226 -41.87 23.02 23.71
C VAL A 226 -43.10 23.46 22.91
N ALA A 227 -43.48 22.72 21.86
CA ALA A 227 -44.70 23.00 21.09
C ALA A 227 -45.98 22.75 21.91
N VAL A 228 -46.05 21.66 22.68
CA VAL A 228 -47.18 21.35 23.57
C VAL A 228 -47.29 22.36 24.73
N LYS A 229 -46.16 22.78 25.30
CA LYS A 229 -46.15 23.83 26.34
C LYS A 229 -46.65 25.17 25.79
N LYS A 230 -46.31 25.51 24.54
CA LYS A 230 -46.82 26.72 23.86
C LYS A 230 -48.32 26.63 23.54
N SER A 231 -48.90 25.43 23.41
CA SER A 231 -50.33 25.26 23.13
C SER A 231 -51.24 25.35 24.36
N GLY A 232 -50.67 25.46 25.58
CA GLY A 232 -51.41 25.78 26.80
C GLY A 232 -52.31 24.66 27.35
N SER A 233 -52.20 23.43 26.85
CA SER A 233 -53.06 22.31 27.25
C SER A 233 -52.49 21.54 28.46
N ALA A 234 -53.06 21.76 29.65
CA ALA A 234 -52.60 21.14 30.90
C ALA A 234 -52.67 19.60 30.90
N SER A 235 -53.70 19.00 30.28
CA SER A 235 -53.85 17.54 30.14
C SER A 235 -52.86 16.92 29.15
N ALA A 236 -52.43 17.67 28.13
CA ALA A 236 -51.37 17.22 27.22
C ALA A 236 -49.99 17.24 27.89
N LEU A 237 -49.80 18.09 28.90
CA LEU A 237 -48.55 18.25 29.64
C LEU A 237 -48.27 17.08 30.60
N GLU A 238 -49.29 16.57 31.30
CA GLU A 238 -49.19 15.35 32.11
C GLU A 238 -48.93 14.11 31.23
N THR A 239 -49.66 14.01 30.12
CA THR A 239 -49.47 12.92 29.14
C THR A 239 -48.07 12.97 28.53
N ALA A 240 -47.56 14.15 28.20
CA ALA A 240 -46.22 14.35 27.67
C ALA A 240 -45.13 13.98 28.69
N GLY A 241 -45.33 14.27 29.99
CA GLY A 241 -44.41 13.88 31.06
C GLY A 241 -44.31 12.36 31.24
N GLY A 242 -45.45 11.66 31.19
CA GLY A 242 -45.50 10.19 31.24
C GLY A 242 -44.82 9.54 30.04
N VAL A 243 -45.08 10.05 28.83
CA VAL A 243 -44.43 9.58 27.59
C VAL A 243 -42.92 9.83 27.64
N PHE A 244 -42.44 10.95 28.19
CA PHE A 244 -41.00 11.20 28.35
C PHE A 244 -40.30 10.19 29.27
N ILE A 245 -40.94 9.81 30.38
CA ILE A 245 -40.37 8.85 31.34
C ILE A 245 -40.35 7.43 30.74
N GLU A 246 -41.42 7.03 30.07
CA GLU A 246 -41.52 5.74 29.35
C GLU A 246 -40.51 5.66 28.20
N THR A 247 -40.43 6.71 27.39
CA THR A 247 -39.47 6.81 26.28
C THR A 247 -38.04 6.79 26.83
N GLY A 248 -37.73 7.50 27.91
CA GLY A 248 -36.42 7.44 28.58
C GLY A 248 -36.02 6.04 29.05
N LYS A 249 -36.97 5.25 29.60
CA LYS A 249 -36.74 3.86 30.02
C LYS A 249 -36.60 2.88 28.84
N PHE A 250 -37.28 3.14 27.74
CA PHE A 250 -37.15 2.40 26.49
C PHE A 250 -35.79 2.69 25.83
N ILE A 251 -35.40 3.98 25.74
CA ILE A 251 -34.11 4.47 25.24
C ILE A 251 -32.94 3.83 25.99
N GLY A 252 -32.97 3.82 27.33
CA GLY A 252 -31.89 3.23 28.14
C GLY A 252 -31.68 1.73 27.88
N ARG A 253 -32.72 1.01 27.42
CA ARG A 253 -32.64 -0.42 27.05
C ARG A 253 -32.22 -0.62 25.59
N GLU A 254 -32.84 0.09 24.66
CA GLU A 254 -32.57 0.03 23.22
C GLU A 254 -31.17 0.54 22.86
N VAL A 255 -30.76 1.71 23.36
CA VAL A 255 -29.41 2.27 23.10
C VAL A 255 -28.32 1.35 23.62
N ARG A 256 -28.55 0.69 24.76
CA ARG A 256 -27.62 -0.29 25.32
C ARG A 256 -27.59 -1.59 24.50
N ALA A 257 -28.70 -1.98 23.88
CA ALA A 257 -28.78 -3.11 22.96
C ALA A 257 -28.10 -2.81 21.62
N VAL A 258 -28.35 -1.63 21.03
CA VAL A 258 -27.69 -1.15 19.80
C VAL A 258 -26.18 -1.05 20.02
N LEU A 259 -25.71 -0.40 21.09
CA LEU A 259 -24.27 -0.35 21.41
C LEU A 259 -23.65 -1.75 21.59
N ARG A 260 -24.39 -2.71 22.14
CA ARG A 260 -23.94 -4.11 22.23
C ARG A 260 -23.88 -4.81 20.87
N ILE A 261 -24.89 -4.61 20.01
CA ILE A 261 -24.94 -5.20 18.66
C ILE A 261 -23.86 -4.58 17.78
N THR A 262 -23.69 -3.26 17.81
CA THR A 262 -22.62 -2.56 17.09
C THR A 262 -21.25 -2.99 17.60
N GLY A 263 -21.07 -3.14 18.92
CA GLY A 263 -19.83 -3.65 19.51
C GLY A 263 -19.55 -5.13 19.16
N ALA A 264 -20.57 -5.97 19.09
CA ALA A 264 -20.46 -7.37 18.67
C ALA A 264 -20.19 -7.50 17.17
N GLY A 265 -20.84 -6.68 16.35
CA GLY A 265 -20.57 -6.55 14.91
C GLY A 265 -19.14 -6.08 14.64
N LEU A 266 -18.64 -5.12 15.43
CA LEU A 266 -17.24 -4.67 15.37
C LEU A 266 -16.27 -5.81 15.67
N LYS A 267 -16.54 -6.61 16.71
CA LYS A 267 -15.73 -7.79 17.03
C LYS A 267 -15.79 -8.83 15.91
N GLY A 268 -16.97 -9.07 15.33
CA GLY A 268 -17.14 -9.99 14.21
C GLY A 268 -16.37 -9.55 12.96
N LEU A 269 -16.36 -8.26 12.66
CA LEU A 269 -15.68 -7.69 11.50
C LEU A 269 -14.16 -7.64 11.69
N MET A 270 -13.68 -7.36 12.91
CA MET A 270 -12.27 -7.51 13.30
C MET A 270 -11.79 -8.96 13.19
N VAL A 271 -12.62 -9.92 13.62
CA VAL A 271 -12.33 -11.36 13.46
C VAL A 271 -12.32 -11.75 11.98
N TYR A 272 -13.23 -11.21 11.16
CA TYR A 272 -13.25 -11.46 9.72
C TYR A 272 -12.02 -10.88 9.01
N LEU A 273 -11.62 -9.66 9.33
CA LEU A 273 -10.39 -9.04 8.81
C LEU A 273 -9.16 -9.82 9.25
N ALA A 274 -9.05 -10.19 10.53
CA ALA A 274 -7.97 -11.04 11.03
C ALA A 274 -7.95 -12.41 10.34
N LYS A 275 -9.11 -12.99 10.02
CA LYS A 275 -9.22 -14.27 9.31
C LYS A 275 -8.83 -14.15 7.84
N SER A 276 -9.16 -13.05 7.17
CA SER A 276 -8.70 -12.78 5.80
C SER A 276 -7.19 -12.57 5.70
N VAL A 277 -6.55 -12.04 6.74
CA VAL A 277 -5.08 -11.95 6.86
C VAL A 277 -4.47 -13.35 6.97
N VAL A 278 -5.02 -14.21 7.85
CA VAL A 278 -4.54 -15.60 8.01
C VAL A 278 -4.79 -16.47 6.77
N GLU A 279 -5.92 -16.31 6.08
CA GLU A 279 -6.22 -17.03 4.84
C GLU A 279 -5.37 -16.55 3.65
N GLY A 280 -4.97 -15.27 3.64
CA GLY A 280 -3.97 -14.73 2.72
C GLY A 280 -2.58 -15.34 2.93
N GLU A 281 -2.14 -15.47 4.19
CA GLU A 281 -0.88 -16.13 4.56
C GLU A 281 -0.89 -17.65 4.31
N GLN A 282 -2.02 -18.33 4.56
CA GLN A 282 -2.15 -19.77 4.31
C GLN A 282 -2.19 -20.13 2.82
N LYS A 283 -2.74 -19.27 1.94
CA LYS A 283 -2.65 -19.48 0.49
C LYS A 283 -1.24 -19.34 -0.06
N GLN A 284 -0.36 -18.57 0.61
CA GLN A 284 1.07 -18.53 0.30
C GLN A 284 1.83 -19.76 0.85
N LYS A 285 1.51 -20.24 2.07
CA LYS A 285 2.15 -21.46 2.62
C LYS A 285 1.66 -22.76 1.98
N GLY A 286 0.42 -22.82 1.49
CA GLY A 286 -0.18 -24.00 0.85
C GLY A 286 0.38 -24.32 -0.55
N LYS A 287 1.10 -23.39 -1.20
CA LYS A 287 1.83 -23.66 -2.45
C LYS A 287 3.26 -24.18 -2.23
N GLY A 288 3.73 -24.27 -0.98
CA GLY A 288 5.11 -24.68 -0.65
C GLY A 288 5.27 -26.02 0.09
N GLY A 289 4.19 -26.73 0.43
CA GLY A 289 4.27 -27.91 1.31
C GLY A 289 3.54 -29.13 0.76
N GLY A 290 4.14 -29.84 -0.20
CA GLY A 290 3.49 -30.97 -0.85
C GLY A 290 4.43 -31.97 -1.51
N LYS A 291 5.49 -32.42 -0.83
CA LYS A 291 6.16 -33.69 -1.16
C LYS A 291 6.83 -34.28 0.09
N LYS A 292 6.06 -34.99 0.90
CA LYS A 292 6.61 -35.95 1.87
C LYS A 292 6.84 -37.26 1.11
N GLU A 293 8.11 -37.65 1.04
CA GLU A 293 8.57 -38.96 0.60
C GLU A 293 7.87 -40.08 1.38
N LYS A 294 7.27 -41.01 0.65
CA LYS A 294 6.98 -42.36 1.12
C LYS A 294 8.31 -43.11 1.12
N LYS A 295 8.83 -43.43 2.31
CA LYS A 295 9.87 -44.45 2.48
C LYS A 295 9.25 -45.83 2.27
N GLU A 296 9.80 -46.58 1.33
CA GLU A 296 9.57 -48.01 1.15
C GLU A 296 10.10 -48.81 2.35
N LYS A 297 9.33 -49.83 2.72
CA LYS A 297 9.82 -51.10 3.24
C LYS A 297 9.38 -52.16 2.24
#